data_AF-A0A8T3L382-F1
#
_entry.id   AF-A0A8T3L382-F1
#
_cell.length_a   1.000
_cell.length_b   1.000
_cell.length_c   1.000
_cell.angle_alpha   90.00
_cell.angle_beta   90.00
_cell.angle_gamma   90.00
#
_symmetry.space_group_name_H-M   'P 1'
#
loop_
_entity.id
_entity.type
_entity.pdbx_description
1 polymer ?
#
loop_
_entity_poly.entity_id
_entity_poly.type
_entity_poly.pdbx_seq_one_letter_code
_entity_poly.pdbx_strand_id
1 'polypeptide(L)' 'MKFGDGSKQTIPGFRFQADGTTIELVVLPTKGRFSKPLDPIDNRATQGATLSQLKQLDSRASPV' A
#
# COMPACT_ATOMS: atom_id res chain seq x y z
N MET A 1 7.61 -9.39 2.53
CA MET A 1 6.84 -9.16 1.28
C MET A 1 7.57 -9.77 0.09
N LYS A 2 6.88 -10.32 -0.90
CA LYS A 2 7.48 -10.94 -2.10
C LYS A 2 7.45 -9.95 -3.26
N PHE A 3 8.45 -9.97 -4.13
CA PHE A 3 8.58 -9.10 -5.30
C PHE A 3 8.55 -9.90 -6.61
N GLY A 4 8.36 -9.21 -7.74
CA GLY A 4 8.27 -9.83 -9.07
C GLY A 4 9.53 -10.58 -9.51
N ASP A 5 10.69 -10.23 -8.96
CA ASP A 5 11.97 -10.91 -9.16
C ASP A 5 12.15 -12.17 -8.28
N GLY A 6 11.14 -12.52 -7.49
CA GLY A 6 11.18 -13.65 -6.55
C GLY A 6 11.84 -13.34 -5.21
N SER A 7 12.43 -12.15 -5.03
CA SER A 7 13.02 -11.76 -3.75
C SER A 7 11.96 -11.60 -2.66
N LYS A 8 12.36 -11.87 -1.42
CA LYS A 8 11.56 -11.60 -0.22
C LYS A 8 12.30 -10.60 0.64
N GLN A 9 11.64 -9.49 0.96
CA GLN A 9 12.24 -8.42 1.75
C GLN A 9 11.30 -8.02 2.90
N THR A 10 11.91 -7.63 4.03
CA THR A 10 11.22 -6.95 5.13
C THR A 10 11.21 -5.47 4.81
N ILE A 11 10.02 -4.86 4.76
CA ILE A 11 9.84 -3.43 4.47
C ILE A 11 9.03 -2.79 5.58
N PRO A 12 9.36 -1.55 5.99
CA PRO A 12 8.56 -0.82 6.96
C PRO A 12 7.12 -0.65 6.45
N GLY A 13 6.18 -1.02 7.30
CA GLY A 13 4.75 -0.83 7.09
C GLY A 13 4.16 -0.04 8.26
N PHE A 14 3.32 0.94 7.97
CA PHE A 14 2.56 1.70 8.94
C PHE A 14 1.08 1.40 8.73
N ARG A 15 0.38 1.02 9.79
CA ARG A 15 -1.04 0.70 9.74
C ARG A 15 -1.84 1.77 10.45
N PHE A 16 -2.86 2.26 9.78
CA PHE A 16 -3.79 3.28 10.26
C PHE A 16 -5.22 2.76 10.18
N GLN A 17 -6.08 3.23 11.07
CA GLN A 17 -7.52 3.05 10.98
C GLN A 17 -8.16 4.40 10.67
N ALA A 18 -9.02 4.44 9.66
CA ALA A 18 -9.81 5.62 9.31
C ALA A 18 -11.26 5.16 9.06
N ASP A 19 -12.19 5.55 9.93
CA ASP A 19 -13.62 5.23 9.80
C ASP A 19 -13.90 3.73 9.52
N GLY A 20 -13.34 2.84 10.35
CA GLY A 20 -13.45 1.39 10.17
C GLY A 20 -12.66 0.79 9.00
N THR A 21 -12.01 1.64 8.18
CA THR A 21 -11.16 1.21 7.07
C THR A 21 -9.71 1.11 7.53
N THR A 22 -9.14 -0.08 7.39
CA THR A 22 -7.70 -0.29 7.65
C THR A 22 -6.89 0.12 6.42
N ILE A 23 -5.94 1.03 6.63
CA ILE A 23 -5.00 1.49 5.60
C ILE A 23 -3.60 1.03 6.00
N GLU A 24 -2.90 0.37 5.08
CA GLU A 24 -1.49 -0.01 5.26
C GLU A 24 -0.62 0.78 4.28
N LEU A 25 0.27 1.61 4.82
CA LEU A 25 1.27 2.35 4.09
C LEU A 25 2.60 1.61 4.15
N VAL A 26 3.09 1.15 3.00
CA VAL A 26 4.40 0.48 2.89
C VAL A 26 5.42 1.42 2.28
N VAL A 27 6.58 1.54 2.92
CA VAL A 27 7.69 2.38 2.41
C VAL A 27 8.62 1.51 1.59
N LEU A 28 8.56 1.65 0.27
CA LEU A 28 9.44 0.94 -0.64
C LEU A 28 10.83 1.61 -0.68
N PRO A 29 11.93 0.84 -0.68
CA PRO A 29 13.25 1.40 -0.96
C PRO A 29 13.27 2.02 -2.36
N THR A 30 14.17 2.97 -2.63
CA THR A 30 14.26 3.68 -3.91
C THR A 30 14.38 2.74 -5.11
N LYS A 31 15.08 1.61 -4.95
CA LYS A 31 15.19 0.53 -5.96
C LYS A 31 13.88 -0.25 -6.15
N GLY A 32 13.05 -0.34 -5.11
CA GLY A 32 11.71 -0.94 -5.12
C GLY A 32 10.66 -0.11 -5.86
N ARG A 33 10.99 1.10 -6.33
CA ARG A 33 10.10 1.88 -7.21
C ARG A 33 9.78 1.16 -8.53
N PHE A 34 10.74 0.38 -9.03
CA PHE A 34 10.62 -0.36 -10.30
C PHE A 34 10.20 -1.82 -10.12
N SER A 35 10.31 -2.34 -8.89
CA SER A 35 9.88 -3.68 -8.53
C SER A 35 8.82 -3.55 -7.44
N LYS A 36 7.55 -3.54 -7.86
CA LYS A 36 6.44 -3.51 -6.92
C LYS A 36 6.34 -4.86 -6.21
N PRO A 37 5.96 -4.86 -4.92
CA PRO A 37 5.63 -6.10 -4.25
C PRO A 37 4.44 -6.79 -4.94
N LEU A 38 4.36 -8.10 -4.77
CA LEU A 38 3.24 -8.90 -5.23
C LEU A 38 2.20 -9.01 -4.12
N ASP A 39 0.93 -8.87 -4.51
CA ASP A 39 -0.22 -9.15 -3.66
C ASP A 39 -0.23 -10.64 -3.32
N PRO A 40 -0.32 -11.02 -2.03
CA PRO A 40 -0.30 -12.41 -1.61
C PRO A 40 -1.54 -13.22 -2.06
N ILE A 41 -2.65 -12.57 -2.43
CA ILE A 41 -3.90 -13.23 -2.83
C ILE A 41 -3.83 -13.68 -4.28
N ASP A 42 -3.38 -12.82 -5.19
CA ASP A 42 -3.42 -13.07 -6.65
C ASP A 42 -2.04 -13.10 -7.33
N ASN A 43 -0.95 -12.90 -6.57
CA ASN A 43 0.43 -12.80 -7.05
C ASN A 43 0.66 -11.70 -8.11
N ARG A 44 -0.24 -10.73 -8.24
CA ARG A 44 -0.06 -9.59 -9.15
C ARG A 44 0.69 -8.46 -8.46
N ALA A 45 1.31 -7.59 -9.24
CA ALA A 45 1.95 -6.41 -8.69
C ALA A 45 0.92 -5.53 -7.96
N THR A 46 1.15 -5.32 -6.66
CA THR A 46 0.28 -4.52 -5.81
C THR A 46 0.12 -3.13 -6.41
N GLN A 47 -1.13 -2.67 -6.56
CA GLN A 47 -1.38 -1.30 -7.00
C GLN A 47 -1.38 -0.36 -5.80
N GLY A 48 -0.60 0.72 -5.89
CA GLY A 48 -0.67 1.78 -4.90
C GLY A 48 -1.97 2.58 -5.05
N ALA A 49 -2.41 3.20 -3.97
CA ALA A 49 -3.52 4.15 -4.02
C ALA A 49 -3.13 5.38 -4.87
N THR A 50 -4.03 5.80 -5.75
CA THR A 50 -3.90 7.07 -6.48
C THR A 50 -4.21 8.25 -5.56
N LEU A 51 -3.74 9.46 -5.93
CA LEU A 51 -4.10 10.69 -5.21
C LEU A 51 -5.62 10.89 -5.12
N SER A 52 -6.38 10.52 -6.16
CA SER A 52 -7.84 10.62 -6.15
C SER A 52 -8.48 9.70 -5.11
N GLN A 53 -8.02 8.45 -5.03
CA GLN A 53 -8.47 7.49 -4.00
C GLN A 53 -8.11 7.97 -2.59
N LEU A 54 -6.94 8.55 -2.40
CA LEU A 54 -6.53 9.15 -1.12
C LEU A 54 -7.43 10.33 -0.73
N LYS A 55 -7.75 11.23 -1.68
CA LYS A 55 -8.68 12.35 -1.44
C LYS A 55 -10.09 11.89 -1.10
N GLN A 56 -10.55 10.77 -1.66
CA GLN A 56 -11.87 10.21 -1.32
C GLN A 56 -11.94 9.72 0.12
N LEU A 57 -10.83 9.19 0.67
CA LEU A 57 -10.76 8.81 2.08
C LEU A 57 -10.84 10.04 2.99
N ASP A 58 -10.16 11.13 2.62
CA ASP A 58 -10.19 12.41 3.35
C ASP A 58 -11.58 13.06 3.33
N SER A 59 -12.25 13.06 2.17
CA SER A 59 -13.62 13.59 2.05
C SER A 59 -14.68 12.81 2.84
N ARG A 60 -14.36 11.57 3.24
CA ARG A 60 -15.23 10.74 4.10
C ARG A 60 -14.91 10.93 5.58
N ALA A 61 -13.77 11.54 5.93
CA ALA A 61 -13.27 11.68 7.28
C ALA A 61 -13.79 12.92 8.05
N SER A 62 -14.91 13.54 7.63
CA SER A 62 -15.64 14.53 8.45
C SER A 62 -17.12 14.58 8.07
N PRO A 63 -18.05 14.59 9.06
CA PRO A 63 -18.02 15.53 10.17
C PRO A 63 -18.15 14.91 11.58
N VAL A 64 -17.32 15.37 12.52
CA VAL A 64 -17.66 15.54 13.94
C VAL A 64 -17.07 16.86 14.42
#